data_AF-A0A1H8EDS7-F1
#
_entry.id   AF-A0A1H8EDS7-F1
#
_cell.length_a   1.000
_cell.length_b   1.000
_cell.length_c   1.000
_cell.angle_alpha   90.00
_cell.angle_beta   90.00
_cell.angle_gamma   90.00
#
_symmetry.space_group_name_H-M   'P 1'
#
loop_
_entity.id
_entity.type
_entity.pdbx_description
1 polymer ?
#
loop_
_entity_poly.entity_id
_entity_poly.type
_entity_poly.pdbx_seq_one_letter_code
_entity_poly.pdbx_strand_id
1 'polypeptide(L)'
;MTNKKQPPAKNPAEAPVGRAPNPFLNAELYSRMRDYTERDAAFSKELKAIGESGAGKRSTDARKAPSLAVLRGVVKKGLPLWTMLDRIVEGVESGLWEPWLTAYGFELRGVNYAKTGERNARLALDISLGSKAHTAFANAGVGNWRSLVVEDCAQVQIDKPTEKAPAKAHAIFFLDAPAQA
;
A
#
# COMPACT_ATOMS: atom_id res chain seq x y z
N MET A 1 -48.58 4.59 -23.54
CA MET A 1 -47.36 5.22 -22.99
C MET A 1 -46.90 4.41 -21.80
N THR A 2 -45.79 3.69 -21.92
CA THR A 2 -45.21 2.84 -20.87
C THR A 2 -44.30 3.65 -19.96
N ASN A 3 -44.63 3.73 -18.67
CA ASN A 3 -43.75 4.33 -17.66
C ASN A 3 -43.07 3.20 -16.85
N LYS A 4 -41.89 2.76 -17.28
CA LYS A 4 -41.08 1.77 -16.55
C LYS A 4 -40.33 2.50 -15.43
N LYS A 5 -40.76 2.34 -14.17
CA LYS A 5 -39.95 2.70 -13.01
C LYS A 5 -38.78 1.73 -12.90
N GLN A 6 -37.58 2.26 -13.03
CA GLN A 6 -36.31 1.56 -12.85
C GLN A 6 -36.11 1.25 -11.35
N PRO A 7 -35.68 0.04 -10.95
CA PRO A 7 -35.40 -0.24 -9.55
C PRO A 7 -34.11 0.50 -9.10
N PRO A 8 -34.03 0.96 -7.84
CA PRO A 8 -32.86 1.65 -7.33
C PRO A 8 -31.65 0.72 -7.30
N ALA A 9 -30.48 1.29 -7.64
CA ALA A 9 -29.20 0.59 -7.65
C ALA A 9 -28.89 0.00 -6.26
N LYS A 10 -28.41 -1.25 -6.25
CA LYS A 10 -27.96 -1.97 -5.05
C LYS A 10 -26.94 -1.13 -4.27
N ASN A 11 -27.17 -0.96 -2.97
CA ASN A 11 -26.17 -0.44 -2.04
C ASN A 11 -24.90 -1.31 -2.10
N PRO A 12 -23.69 -0.71 -2.09
CA PRO A 12 -22.47 -1.50 -2.01
C PRO A 12 -22.32 -2.15 -0.64
N ALA A 13 -22.02 -3.45 -0.67
CA ALA A 13 -21.61 -4.40 0.36
C ALA A 13 -21.67 -3.96 1.84
N GLU A 14 -22.38 -4.75 2.64
CA GLU A 14 -22.34 -4.74 4.11
C GLU A 14 -20.88 -4.69 4.62
N ALA A 15 -20.59 -3.65 5.40
CA ALA A 15 -19.35 -3.56 6.16
C ALA A 15 -19.31 -4.68 7.23
N PRO A 16 -18.14 -5.28 7.50
CA PRO A 16 -18.03 -6.28 8.56
C PRO A 16 -18.40 -5.66 9.91
N VAL A 17 -19.28 -6.35 10.63
CA VAL A 17 -19.83 -5.93 11.92
C VAL A 17 -18.68 -5.73 12.94
N GLY A 18 -18.57 -4.52 13.48
CA GLY A 18 -17.77 -4.26 14.69
C GLY A 18 -16.90 -3.01 14.74
N ARG A 19 -16.89 -2.11 13.73
CA ARG A 19 -16.08 -0.88 13.83
C ARG A 19 -16.76 0.31 13.16
N ALA A 20 -16.69 1.48 13.81
CA ALA A 20 -17.16 2.73 13.21
C ALA A 20 -16.48 2.91 11.84
N PRO A 21 -17.26 3.08 10.74
CA PRO A 21 -16.71 3.20 9.40
C PRO A 21 -15.91 4.50 9.34
N ASN A 22 -14.58 4.41 9.35
CA ASN A 22 -13.75 5.57 9.14
C ASN A 22 -13.95 6.04 7.69
N PRO A 23 -14.50 7.25 7.47
CA PRO A 23 -14.84 7.74 6.14
C PRO A 23 -13.61 7.94 5.25
N PHE A 24 -12.41 8.08 5.84
CA PHE A 24 -11.15 8.19 5.10
C PHE A 24 -10.66 6.83 4.56
N LEU A 25 -11.24 5.71 5.02
CA LEU A 25 -11.05 4.39 4.43
C LEU A 25 -12.05 4.12 3.29
N ASN A 26 -12.97 5.05 3.01
CA ASN A 26 -13.94 4.96 1.93
C ASN A 26 -13.34 5.52 0.62
N ALA A 27 -13.31 4.68 -0.41
CA ALA A 27 -12.78 5.01 -1.73
C ALA A 27 -13.51 6.21 -2.41
N GLU A 28 -14.77 6.48 -2.05
CA GLU A 28 -15.54 7.58 -2.64
C GLU A 28 -15.18 8.97 -2.12
N LEU A 29 -14.47 9.08 -0.99
CA LEU A 29 -14.17 10.38 -0.38
C LEU A 29 -13.19 11.19 -1.25
N TYR A 30 -12.18 10.52 -1.81
CA TYR A 30 -11.13 11.15 -2.62
C TYR A 30 -11.59 11.51 -4.04
N SER A 31 -12.53 10.76 -4.62
CA SER A 31 -13.01 11.01 -5.99
C SER A 31 -13.90 12.25 -6.10
N ARG A 32 -14.43 12.75 -4.97
CA ARG A 32 -15.31 13.92 -4.91
C ARG A 32 -14.57 15.24 -4.68
N MET A 33 -13.29 15.20 -4.29
CA MET A 33 -12.49 16.40 -3.97
C MET A 33 -11.81 16.95 -5.22
N ARG A 34 -12.19 18.17 -5.63
CA ARG A 34 -11.65 18.85 -6.84
C ARG A 34 -10.44 19.72 -6.54
N ASP A 35 -10.30 20.24 -5.32
CA ASP A 35 -9.19 21.14 -4.94
C ASP A 35 -7.98 20.36 -4.40
N TYR A 36 -6.77 20.87 -4.62
CA TYR A 36 -5.53 20.34 -4.03
C TYR A 36 -5.49 20.56 -2.51
N THR A 37 -6.00 21.70 -2.03
CA THR A 37 -6.00 22.05 -0.60
C THR A 37 -6.89 21.10 0.21
N GLU A 38 -8.04 20.72 -0.36
CA GLU A 38 -8.95 19.74 0.25
C GLU A 38 -8.32 18.35 0.32
N ARG A 39 -7.51 17.98 -0.68
CA ARG A 39 -6.83 16.68 -0.75
C ARG A 39 -5.74 16.55 0.31
N ASP A 40 -4.96 17.60 0.57
CA ASP A 40 -3.94 17.58 1.63
C ASP A 40 -4.56 17.47 3.03
N ALA A 41 -5.66 18.19 3.27
CA ALA A 41 -6.39 18.10 4.53
C ALA A 41 -7.04 16.72 4.73
N ALA A 42 -7.62 16.15 3.67
CA ALA A 42 -8.18 14.80 3.70
C ALA A 42 -7.11 13.73 3.91
N PHE A 43 -5.97 13.86 3.22
CA PHE A 43 -4.83 12.97 3.37
C PHE A 43 -4.22 13.02 4.77
N SER A 44 -4.13 14.20 5.37
CA SER A 44 -3.65 14.33 6.75
C SER A 44 -4.57 13.60 7.74
N LYS A 45 -5.89 13.64 7.53
CA LYS A 45 -6.86 12.90 8.34
C LYS A 45 -6.79 11.40 8.06
N GLU A 46 -6.61 10.98 6.81
CA GLU A 46 -6.38 9.58 6.44
C GLU A 46 -5.12 9.04 7.13
N LEU A 47 -3.99 9.73 7.05
CA LEU A 47 -2.73 9.32 7.68
C LEU A 47 -2.84 9.20 9.20
N LYS A 48 -3.51 10.16 9.85
CA LYS A 48 -3.79 10.07 11.29
C LYS A 48 -4.56 8.78 11.60
N ALA A 49 -5.60 8.52 10.82
CA ALA A 49 -6.44 7.35 11.04
C ALA A 49 -5.73 6.03 10.71
N ILE A 50 -4.85 6.02 9.71
CA ILE A 50 -3.95 4.91 9.38
C ILE A 50 -3.01 4.64 10.57
N GLY A 51 -2.40 5.68 11.14
CA GLY A 51 -1.53 5.57 12.32
C GLY A 51 -2.26 5.02 13.55
N GLU A 52 -3.50 5.48 13.81
CA GLU A 52 -4.35 4.98 14.89
C GLU A 52 -4.86 3.56 14.66
N SER A 53 -5.04 3.16 13.39
CA SER A 53 -5.55 1.84 13.01
C SER A 53 -4.52 0.73 13.24
N GLY A 54 -3.23 1.07 13.20
CA GLY A 54 -2.12 0.14 13.41
C GLY A 54 -1.82 -0.77 12.22
N ALA A 55 -0.58 -1.24 12.17
CA ALA A 55 -0.05 -2.18 11.18
C ALA A 55 -0.27 -3.65 11.60
N GLY A 56 0.11 -4.59 10.75
CA GLY A 56 0.39 -5.99 11.14
C GLY A 56 -0.84 -6.85 11.41
N LYS A 57 -1.98 -6.50 10.82
CA LYS A 57 -3.24 -7.25 11.03
C LYS A 57 -3.32 -8.53 10.21
N ARG A 58 -2.47 -8.64 9.19
CA ARG A 58 -2.43 -9.71 8.19
C ARG A 58 -0.98 -10.01 7.82
N SER A 59 -0.76 -10.67 6.67
CA SER A 59 0.57 -11.12 6.25
C SER A 59 1.51 -9.96 5.92
N THR A 60 2.61 -9.86 6.67
CA THR A 60 3.65 -8.82 6.51
C THR A 60 4.72 -9.15 5.47
N ASP A 61 4.65 -10.33 4.85
CA ASP A 61 5.54 -10.74 3.75
C ASP A 61 5.04 -10.13 2.44
N ALA A 62 5.85 -9.29 1.80
CA ALA A 62 5.47 -8.60 0.56
C ALA A 62 5.09 -9.56 -0.59
N ARG A 63 5.58 -10.80 -0.59
CA ARG A 63 5.21 -11.83 -1.58
C ARG A 63 3.78 -12.33 -1.39
N LYS A 64 3.27 -12.29 -0.15
CA LYS A 64 2.01 -12.93 0.26
C LYS A 64 0.92 -11.94 0.65
N ALA A 65 1.27 -10.70 1.00
CA ALA A 65 0.35 -9.61 1.35
C ALA A 65 -0.75 -9.43 0.27
N PRO A 66 -2.04 -9.68 0.58
CA PRO A 66 -3.13 -9.53 -0.39
C PRO A 66 -3.26 -8.12 -0.97
N SER A 67 -3.05 -7.07 -0.16
CA SER A 67 -3.07 -5.67 -0.61
C SER A 67 -2.04 -5.35 -1.69
N LEU A 68 -0.94 -6.10 -1.78
CA LEU A 68 0.08 -5.92 -2.82
C LEU A 68 -0.21 -6.70 -4.10
N ALA A 69 -1.34 -7.42 -4.20
CA ALA A 69 -1.69 -8.21 -5.39
C ALA A 69 -1.75 -7.36 -6.66
N VAL A 70 -2.29 -6.14 -6.57
CA VAL A 70 -2.34 -5.19 -7.69
C VAL A 70 -0.93 -4.85 -8.18
N LEU A 71 -0.01 -4.54 -7.26
CA LEU A 71 1.38 -4.23 -7.62
C LEU A 71 2.12 -5.45 -8.16
N ARG A 72 1.85 -6.65 -7.64
CA ARG A 72 2.43 -7.91 -8.15
C ARG A 72 2.00 -8.24 -9.58
N GLY A 73 0.81 -7.82 -9.99
CA GLY A 73 0.30 -7.96 -11.35
C GLY A 73 0.88 -6.96 -12.36
N VAL A 74 1.52 -5.88 -11.89
CA VAL A 74 2.16 -4.91 -12.79
C VAL A 74 3.47 -5.48 -13.35
N VAL A 75 3.61 -5.42 -14.67
CA VAL A 75 4.82 -5.82 -15.39
C VAL A 75 5.61 -4.58 -15.79
N LYS A 76 6.91 -4.54 -15.45
CA LYS A 76 7.85 -3.51 -15.89
C LYS A 76 9.05 -4.16 -16.55
N LYS A 77 9.37 -3.70 -17.77
CA LYS A 77 10.49 -4.22 -18.58
C LYS A 77 10.46 -5.76 -18.72
N GLY A 78 9.27 -6.33 -18.93
CA GLY A 78 9.07 -7.77 -19.10
C GLY A 78 9.11 -8.62 -17.82
N LEU A 79 9.32 -8.00 -16.65
CA LEU A 79 9.37 -8.69 -15.36
C LEU A 79 8.22 -8.22 -14.45
N PRO A 80 7.49 -9.13 -13.78
CA PRO A 80 6.54 -8.77 -12.73
C PRO A 80 7.23 -8.57 -11.38
N LEU A 81 6.54 -7.90 -10.44
CA LEU A 81 7.09 -7.60 -9.11
C LEU A 81 7.43 -8.83 -8.30
N TRP A 82 6.62 -9.89 -8.35
CA TRP A 82 6.93 -11.11 -7.61
C TRP A 82 8.32 -11.68 -7.96
N THR A 83 8.73 -11.63 -9.24
CA THR A 83 10.04 -12.13 -9.67
C THR A 83 11.19 -11.35 -9.06
N MET A 84 11.08 -10.02 -8.96
CA MET A 84 12.12 -9.21 -8.31
C MET A 84 12.16 -9.45 -6.80
N LEU A 85 10.99 -9.63 -6.16
CA LEU A 85 10.93 -9.97 -4.73
C LEU A 85 11.64 -11.31 -4.44
N ASP A 86 11.45 -12.33 -5.29
CA ASP A 86 12.12 -13.62 -5.14
C ASP A 86 13.63 -13.53 -5.35
N ARG A 87 14.09 -12.74 -6.34
CA ARG A 87 15.54 -12.48 -6.54
C ARG A 87 16.19 -11.81 -5.33
N ILE A 88 15.47 -10.90 -4.67
CA ILE A 88 15.91 -10.31 -3.41
C ILE A 88 16.00 -11.42 -2.35
N VAL A 89 14.97 -12.24 -2.15
CA VAL A 89 15.04 -13.34 -1.16
C VAL A 89 16.22 -14.30 -1.43
N GLU A 90 16.46 -14.64 -2.68
CA GLU A 90 17.60 -15.48 -3.09
C GLU A 90 18.95 -14.80 -2.86
N GLY A 91 19.00 -13.47 -2.92
CA GLY A 91 20.21 -12.66 -2.79
C GLY A 91 21.00 -12.53 -4.10
N VAL A 92 20.32 -12.63 -5.25
CA VAL A 92 20.92 -12.55 -6.59
C VAL A 92 20.60 -11.22 -7.28
N GLU A 93 21.49 -10.76 -8.16
CA GLU A 93 21.29 -9.54 -8.96
C GLU A 93 21.09 -8.24 -8.15
N SER A 94 21.83 -8.08 -7.03
CA SER A 94 21.66 -6.95 -6.10
C SER A 94 21.75 -5.56 -6.72
N GLY A 95 22.55 -5.39 -7.79
CA GLY A 95 22.64 -4.14 -8.54
C GLY A 95 21.36 -3.74 -9.28
N LEU A 96 20.37 -4.63 -9.40
CA LEU A 96 19.11 -4.37 -10.10
C LEU A 96 17.93 -4.08 -9.16
N TRP A 97 18.05 -4.33 -7.86
CA TRP A 97 16.90 -4.28 -6.94
C TRP A 97 16.31 -2.89 -6.79
N GLU A 98 17.10 -1.91 -6.34
CA GLU A 98 16.60 -0.56 -6.03
C GLU A 98 16.03 0.18 -7.26
N PRO A 99 16.72 0.20 -8.43
CA PRO A 99 16.17 0.85 -9.61
C PRO A 99 14.82 0.24 -10.04
N TRP A 100 14.66 -1.05 -9.80
CA TRP A 100 13.45 -1.79 -10.16
C TRP A 100 12.32 -1.53 -9.17
N LEU A 101 12.59 -1.67 -7.86
CA LEU A 101 11.64 -1.39 -6.77
C LEU A 101 11.09 0.05 -6.83
N THR A 102 11.95 1.01 -7.18
CA THR A 102 11.59 2.43 -7.31
C THR A 102 10.50 2.67 -8.37
N ALA A 103 10.36 1.80 -9.37
CA ALA A 103 9.30 1.91 -10.39
C ALA A 103 7.89 1.58 -9.82
N TYR A 104 7.85 0.89 -8.68
CA TYR A 104 6.62 0.49 -7.98
C TYR A 104 6.37 1.33 -6.73
N GLY A 105 7.24 2.30 -6.43
CA GLY A 105 7.18 3.11 -5.21
C GLY A 105 7.77 2.42 -3.98
N PHE A 106 8.56 1.36 -4.16
CA PHE A 106 9.28 0.72 -3.06
C PHE A 106 10.69 1.30 -2.90
N GLU A 107 11.11 1.45 -1.66
CA GLU A 107 12.48 1.68 -1.25
C GLU A 107 13.00 0.46 -0.49
N LEU A 108 14.24 0.06 -0.77
CA LEU A 108 14.92 -0.99 -0.01
C LEU A 108 15.55 -0.35 1.24
N ARG A 109 15.05 -0.68 2.43
CA ARG A 109 15.49 -0.07 3.71
C ARG A 109 16.53 -0.88 4.46
N GLY A 110 16.85 -2.07 3.98
CA GLY A 110 17.91 -2.88 4.53
C GLY A 110 17.75 -4.34 4.15
N VAL A 111 18.86 -5.04 4.08
CA VAL A 111 18.91 -6.44 3.74
C VAL A 111 19.90 -7.15 4.65
N ASN A 112 19.45 -8.23 5.27
CA ASN A 112 20.26 -9.13 6.05
C ASN A 112 20.37 -10.46 5.30
N TYR A 113 21.57 -10.78 4.81
CA TYR A 113 21.89 -12.10 4.23
C TYR A 113 22.91 -12.86 5.09
N ALA A 114 22.82 -12.74 6.41
CA ALA A 114 23.70 -13.49 7.31
C ALA A 114 23.71 -14.99 6.92
N LYS A 115 24.91 -15.57 6.73
CA LYS A 115 25.08 -16.99 6.36
C LYS A 115 24.53 -17.96 7.40
N THR A 116 24.35 -17.49 8.63
CA THR A 116 23.95 -18.28 9.81
C THR A 116 22.76 -17.67 10.55
N GLY A 117 22.10 -16.65 9.98
CA GLY A 117 20.98 -15.95 10.61
C GLY A 117 19.77 -15.86 9.67
N GLU A 118 18.65 -15.37 10.20
CA GLU A 118 17.43 -15.20 9.41
C GLU A 118 17.66 -14.17 8.31
N ARG A 119 17.52 -14.63 7.06
CA ARG A 119 17.53 -13.76 5.90
C ARG A 119 16.30 -12.87 5.98
N ASN A 120 16.48 -11.57 5.84
CA ASN A 120 15.34 -10.69 5.68
C ASN A 120 15.70 -9.47 4.84
N ALA A 121 14.73 -8.96 4.08
CA ALA A 121 14.82 -7.63 3.51
C ALA A 121 13.63 -6.79 3.97
N ARG A 122 13.87 -5.49 4.15
CA ARG A 122 12.83 -4.53 4.50
C ARG A 122 12.52 -3.66 3.29
N LEU A 123 11.27 -3.68 2.86
CA LEU A 123 10.75 -2.87 1.77
C LEU A 123 9.81 -1.80 2.33
N ALA A 124 10.04 -0.54 1.99
CA ALA A 124 9.14 0.55 2.32
C ALA A 124 8.34 0.94 1.09
N LEU A 125 7.03 0.69 1.09
CA LEU A 125 6.13 1.22 0.08
C LEU A 125 5.78 2.66 0.43
N ASP A 126 6.08 3.61 -0.46
CA ASP A 126 5.60 4.97 -0.34
C ASP A 126 4.06 4.98 -0.44
N ILE A 127 3.39 5.41 0.63
CA ILE A 127 1.94 5.61 0.70
C ILE A 127 1.58 7.09 0.77
N SER A 128 2.50 7.99 0.43
CA SER A 128 2.26 9.43 0.37
C SER A 128 1.31 9.82 -0.75
N LEU A 129 0.91 11.09 -0.81
CA LEU A 129 0.08 11.61 -1.93
C LEU A 129 0.76 11.44 -3.29
N GLY A 130 2.08 11.65 -3.36
CA GLY A 130 2.88 11.51 -4.58
C GLY A 130 3.30 10.08 -4.92
N SER A 131 2.75 9.07 -4.26
CA SER A 131 3.18 7.69 -4.43
C SER A 131 3.04 7.19 -5.87
N LYS A 132 4.11 6.58 -6.39
CA LYS A 132 4.12 5.91 -7.70
C LYS A 132 3.19 4.70 -7.77
N ALA A 133 2.84 4.11 -6.63
CA ALA A 133 1.90 2.99 -6.54
C ALA A 133 0.46 3.43 -6.82
N HIS A 134 0.15 4.73 -6.61
CA HIS A 134 -1.21 5.25 -6.71
C HIS A 134 -1.87 4.90 -8.05
N THR A 135 -1.17 5.12 -9.17
CA THR A 135 -1.72 4.85 -10.51
C THR A 135 -2.09 3.38 -10.72
N ALA A 136 -1.30 2.44 -10.18
CA ALA A 136 -1.58 1.01 -10.32
C ALA A 136 -2.89 0.64 -9.59
N PHE A 137 -3.05 1.12 -8.36
CA PHE A 137 -4.27 0.91 -7.58
C PHE A 137 -5.48 1.63 -8.14
N ALA A 138 -5.32 2.87 -8.61
CA ALA A 138 -6.38 3.64 -9.24
C ALA A 138 -6.92 2.92 -10.50
N ASN A 139 -6.03 2.42 -11.36
CA ASN A 139 -6.42 1.67 -12.57
C ASN A 139 -7.12 0.35 -12.23
N ALA A 140 -6.80 -0.26 -11.08
CA ALA A 140 -7.49 -1.45 -10.56
C ALA A 140 -8.80 -1.13 -9.80
N GLY A 141 -9.21 0.15 -9.73
CA GLY A 141 -10.42 0.58 -9.03
C GLY A 141 -10.31 0.57 -7.50
N VAL A 142 -9.09 0.49 -6.94
CA VAL A 142 -8.85 0.39 -5.49
C VAL A 142 -8.53 1.78 -4.91
N GLY A 143 -9.57 2.57 -4.64
CA GLY A 143 -9.41 3.95 -4.19
C GLY A 143 -8.82 4.11 -2.78
N ASN A 144 -9.10 3.18 -1.87
CA ASN A 144 -8.66 3.22 -0.46
C ASN A 144 -7.40 2.38 -0.18
N TRP A 145 -6.58 2.13 -1.20
CA TRP A 145 -5.49 1.15 -1.16
C TRP A 145 -4.47 1.35 -0.03
N ARG A 146 -4.20 2.59 0.41
CA ARG A 146 -3.26 2.89 1.50
C ARG A 146 -3.67 2.19 2.79
N SER A 147 -4.98 2.21 3.05
CA SER A 147 -5.57 1.57 4.22
C SER A 147 -5.41 0.06 4.16
N LEU A 148 -5.64 -0.54 2.99
CA LEU A 148 -5.46 -1.97 2.77
C LEU A 148 -4.01 -2.40 2.93
N VAL A 149 -3.08 -1.63 2.35
CA VAL A 149 -1.64 -1.85 2.44
C VAL A 149 -1.16 -1.84 3.89
N VAL A 150 -1.68 -0.92 4.71
CA VAL A 150 -1.29 -0.82 6.12
C VAL A 150 -1.76 -2.04 6.93
N GLU A 151 -2.88 -2.66 6.59
CA GLU A 151 -3.32 -3.88 7.27
C GLU A 151 -2.35 -5.06 7.05
N ASP A 152 -1.69 -5.10 5.90
CA ASP A 152 -0.73 -6.14 5.54
C ASP A 152 0.74 -5.74 5.76
N CYS A 153 1.05 -4.58 6.34
CA CYS A 153 2.44 -4.16 6.55
C CYS A 153 2.92 -4.49 7.98
N ALA A 154 4.22 -4.65 8.18
CA ALA A 154 4.80 -4.87 9.51
C ALA A 154 4.81 -3.59 10.37
N GLN A 155 5.03 -2.45 9.73
CA GLN A 155 5.14 -1.16 10.41
C GLN A 155 4.66 -0.05 9.49
N VAL A 156 4.07 0.99 10.06
CA VAL A 156 3.83 2.25 9.36
C VAL A 156 4.80 3.30 9.91
N GLN A 157 5.48 4.00 9.00
CA GLN A 157 6.29 5.17 9.35
C GLN A 157 5.62 6.41 8.74
N ILE A 158 5.27 7.38 9.58
CA ILE A 158 4.72 8.67 9.15
C ILE A 158 5.68 9.76 9.57
N ASP A 159 6.27 10.42 8.58
CA ASP A 159 7.11 11.60 8.78
C ASP A 159 6.23 12.84 8.65
N LYS A 160 6.18 13.63 9.72
CA LYS A 160 5.38 14.85 9.77
C LYS A 160 5.83 15.84 8.68
N PRO A 161 4.89 16.61 8.10
CA PRO A 161 5.25 17.66 7.15
C PRO A 161 6.15 18.70 7.83
N THR A 162 7.04 19.29 7.05
CA THR A 162 7.87 20.43 7.45
C THR A 162 7.55 21.61 6.54
N GLU A 163 8.06 22.81 6.85
CA GLU A 163 7.92 23.99 5.98
C GLU A 163 8.42 23.74 4.54
N LYS A 164 9.36 22.79 4.36
CA LYS A 164 10.03 22.53 3.08
C LYS A 164 9.62 21.20 2.43
N ALA A 165 8.87 20.34 3.12
CA ALA A 165 8.54 19.02 2.62
C ALA A 165 7.13 18.58 3.06
N PRO A 166 6.31 18.03 2.14
CA PRO A 166 5.01 17.47 2.50
C PRO A 166 5.18 16.25 3.41
N ALA A 167 4.07 15.84 4.04
CA ALA A 167 4.04 14.63 4.85
C ALA A 167 4.45 13.42 4.01
N LYS A 168 5.36 12.60 4.55
CA LYS A 168 5.72 11.32 3.94
C LYS A 168 5.19 10.19 4.79
N ALA A 169 4.73 9.13 4.15
CA ALA A 169 4.29 7.94 4.84
C ALA A 169 4.74 6.69 4.09
N HIS A 170 5.21 5.70 4.85
CA HIS A 170 5.71 4.44 4.32
C HIS A 170 5.05 3.27 5.05
N ALA A 171 4.62 2.27 4.28
CA ALA A 171 4.24 0.97 4.79
C ALA A 171 5.43 0.01 4.64
N ILE A 172 5.95 -0.50 5.75
CA ILE A 172 7.12 -1.37 5.79
C ILE A 172 6.67 -2.81 5.71
N PHE A 173 7.22 -3.56 4.75
CA PHE A 173 7.03 -4.98 4.57
C PHE A 173 8.35 -5.71 4.77
N PHE A 174 8.25 -6.96 5.17
CA PHE A 174 9.39 -7.87 5.17
C PHE A 174 9.38 -8.73 3.90
N LEU A 175 10.57 -9.16 3.51
CA LEU A 175 10.78 -10.28 2.62
C LEU A 175 11.52 -11.34 3.42
N ASP A 176 11.03 -12.58 3.32
CA ASP A 176 11.62 -13.73 4.01
C ASP A 176 11.61 -13.64 5.54
N ALA A 177 10.61 -12.98 6.12
CA ALA A 177 10.47 -12.97 7.58
C ALA A 177 10.39 -14.41 8.13
N PRO A 178 11.05 -14.69 9.27
CA PRO A 178 10.93 -15.99 9.92
C PRO A 178 9.47 -16.32 10.18
N ALA A 179 9.14 -17.61 10.11
CA ALA A 179 7.84 -18.08 10.56
C ALA A 179 7.67 -17.61 12.01
N GLN A 180 6.63 -16.81 12.28
CA GLN A 180 6.30 -16.42 13.65
C GLN A 180 6.10 -17.72 14.45
N ALA A 181 6.94 -17.91 15.46
CA ALA A 181 6.88 -19.06 16.37
C ALA A 181 5.64 -19.00 17.26
#